data_AF-A0ABD3S003-F1
#
_entry.id   AF-A0ABD3S003-F1
#
_cell.length_a   1.000
_cell.length_b   1.000
_cell.length_c   1.000
_cell.angle_alpha   90.00
_cell.angle_beta   90.00
_cell.angle_gamma   90.00
#
_symmetry.space_group_name_H-M   'P 1'
#
loop_
_entity.id
_entity.type
_entity.pdbx_description
1 polymer ?
#
loop_
_entity_poly.entity_id
_entity_poly.type
_entity_poly.pdbx_seq_one_letter_code
_entity_poly.pdbx_strand_id
1 'polypeptide(L)'
;MGVPGDRFGLSVSLAGDDMLQRIAIGAPGVSFNGDGSGLAAIYERNGKGWHRFGDDLLGDGVDDKFGYYVTMTPNADRILIGAPNKKLDNVHVGQVRVFDVNSDGFKSAGEMHGLVTENFGTSVSISYNGMFAFVGASNHNLVRVYAGKN
;
A
#
# COMPACT_ATOMS: atom_id res chain seq x y z
N MET A 1 -6.43 4.21 16.42
CA MET A 1 -5.98 5.47 15.78
C MET A 1 -4.54 5.71 16.19
N GLY A 2 -3.69 6.19 15.28
CA GLY A 2 -2.25 6.34 15.51
C GLY A 2 -1.88 7.44 16.52
N VAL A 3 -0.65 7.41 17.01
CA VAL A 3 -0.05 8.42 17.89
C VAL A 3 0.72 9.48 17.06
N PRO A 4 0.99 10.68 17.61
CA PRO A 4 1.85 11.66 16.95
C PRO A 4 3.18 11.03 16.53
N GLY A 5 3.57 11.22 15.26
CA GLY A 5 4.77 10.59 14.69
C GLY A 5 4.50 9.35 13.83
N ASP A 6 3.31 8.76 13.88
CA ASP A 6 2.93 7.60 13.05
C ASP A 6 2.79 7.95 11.55
N ARG A 7 2.77 9.25 11.23
CA ARG A 7 2.63 9.77 9.87
C ARG A 7 1.39 9.23 9.15
N PHE A 8 0.31 9.00 9.90
CA PHE A 8 -0.98 8.65 9.32
C PHE A 8 -1.44 9.77 8.37
N GLY A 9 -1.74 9.43 7.12
CA GLY A 9 -2.03 10.43 6.09
C GLY A 9 -0.83 10.87 5.26
N LEU A 10 0.35 10.25 5.40
CA LEU A 10 1.50 10.54 4.54
C LEU A 10 1.18 10.29 3.06
N SER A 11 0.38 9.26 2.78
CA SER A 11 -0.11 8.93 1.44
C SER A 11 -1.60 8.61 1.52
N VAL A 12 -2.37 9.12 0.56
CA VAL A 12 -3.82 8.91 0.47
C VAL A 12 -4.19 8.63 -0.98
N SER A 13 -5.06 7.64 -1.20
CA SER A 13 -5.66 7.36 -2.51
C SER A 13 -7.17 7.29 -2.37
N LEU A 14 -7.90 7.95 -3.26
CA LEU A 14 -9.35 7.85 -3.40
C LEU A 14 -9.68 6.94 -4.59
N ALA A 15 -10.70 6.10 -4.44
CA ALA A 15 -11.23 5.26 -5.50
C ALA A 15 -12.75 5.11 -5.35
N GLY A 16 -13.36 4.61 -6.43
CA GLY A 16 -14.77 4.35 -6.52
C GLY A 16 -15.53 5.39 -7.35
N ASP A 17 -16.85 5.30 -7.27
CA ASP A 17 -17.81 6.10 -8.02
C ASP A 17 -18.86 6.73 -7.08
N ASP A 18 -20.02 7.10 -7.62
CA ASP A 18 -21.11 7.69 -6.83
C ASP A 18 -21.81 6.68 -5.91
N MET A 19 -21.68 5.38 -6.17
CA MET A 19 -22.31 4.31 -5.38
C MET A 19 -21.38 3.80 -4.26
N LEU A 20 -20.08 3.73 -4.53
CA LEU A 20 -19.09 3.24 -3.58
C LEU A 20 -17.86 4.14 -3.64
N GLN A 21 -17.46 4.75 -2.52
CA GLN A 21 -16.18 5.47 -2.41
C GLN A 21 -15.32 4.83 -1.33
N ARG A 22 -14.06 4.59 -1.64
CA ARG A 22 -13.05 4.13 -0.68
C ARG A 22 -11.84 5.04 -0.68
N ILE A 23 -11.26 5.26 0.50
CA ILE A 23 -9.94 5.87 0.63
C ILE A 23 -8.98 4.89 1.29
N ALA A 24 -7.79 4.75 0.73
CA ALA A 24 -6.65 4.12 1.38
C ALA A 24 -5.75 5.21 1.98
N ILE A 25 -5.28 5.00 3.20
CA ILE A 25 -4.45 5.93 3.94
C ILE A 25 -3.24 5.19 4.51
N GLY A 26 -2.05 5.64 4.14
CA GLY A 26 -0.78 5.12 4.62
C GLY A 26 -0.34 5.72 5.96
N ALA A 27 0.30 4.91 6.80
CA ALA A 27 0.85 5.29 8.10
C ALA A 27 2.17 4.55 8.39
N PRO A 28 3.27 4.90 7.72
CA PRO A 28 4.52 4.14 7.78
C PRO A 28 5.29 4.26 9.11
N GLY A 29 4.86 5.13 10.02
CA GLY A 29 5.46 5.28 11.35
C GLY A 29 4.86 4.36 12.42
N VAL A 30 3.70 3.74 12.14
CA VAL A 30 3.03 2.86 13.13
C VAL A 30 3.93 1.67 13.45
N SER A 31 3.92 1.25 14.72
CA SER A 31 4.88 0.25 15.24
C SER A 31 4.21 -1.04 15.74
N PHE A 32 3.16 -1.51 15.06
CA PHE A 32 2.37 -2.67 15.51
C PHE A 32 3.18 -3.98 15.49
N ASN A 33 3.96 -4.22 14.44
CA ASN A 33 4.82 -5.40 14.28
C ASN A 33 6.31 -5.05 14.42
N GLY A 34 6.62 -4.08 15.28
CA GLY A 34 7.96 -3.53 15.49
C GLY A 34 8.09 -2.09 14.97
N ASP A 35 9.12 -1.40 15.47
CA ASP A 35 9.30 0.04 15.26
C ASP A 35 9.24 0.44 13.79
N GLY A 36 8.27 1.28 13.43
CA GLY A 36 8.07 1.75 12.06
C GLY A 36 7.79 0.65 11.03
N SER A 37 7.18 -0.45 11.45
CA SER A 37 6.65 -1.50 10.55
C SER A 37 5.62 -0.94 9.58
N GLY A 38 4.80 -0.01 10.05
CA GLY A 38 3.82 0.73 9.27
C GLY A 38 2.52 -0.03 9.02
N LEU A 39 1.50 0.68 8.53
CA LEU A 39 0.24 0.09 8.07
C LEU A 39 -0.41 0.92 6.97
N ALA A 40 -1.41 0.32 6.31
CA ALA A 40 -2.40 1.04 5.52
C ALA A 40 -3.81 0.78 6.07
N ALA A 41 -4.61 1.83 6.04
CA ALA A 41 -5.97 1.88 6.55
C ALA A 41 -6.93 2.15 5.40
N ILE A 42 -8.04 1.43 5.31
CA ILE A 42 -9.06 1.71 4.32
C ILE A 42 -10.32 2.18 5.01
N TYR A 43 -10.93 3.21 4.45
CA TYR A 43 -12.25 3.68 4.83
C TYR A 43 -13.17 3.63 3.62
N GLU A 44 -14.42 3.29 3.87
CA GLU A 44 -15.48 3.30 2.88
C GLU A 44 -16.49 4.38 3.26
N ARG A 45 -17.06 5.04 2.25
CA ARG A 45 -18.15 5.99 2.45
C ARG A 45 -19.47 5.26 2.21
N ASN A 46 -20.36 5.36 3.18
CA ASN A 46 -21.77 5.06 2.98
C ASN A 46 -22.60 6.35 3.12
N GLY A 47 -23.92 6.26 2.94
CA GLY A 47 -24.84 7.41 3.03
C GLY A 47 -24.82 8.16 4.37
N LYS A 48 -24.11 7.67 5.40
CA LYS A 48 -23.94 8.30 6.72
C LYS A 48 -22.52 8.84 6.98
N GLY A 49 -21.59 8.67 6.04
CA GLY A 49 -20.20 9.16 6.16
C GLY A 49 -19.14 8.08 5.95
N TRP A 50 -17.91 8.40 6.34
CA TRP A 50 -16.76 7.50 6.24
C TRP A 50 -16.67 6.57 7.45
N HIS A 51 -16.44 5.29 7.21
CA HIS A 51 -16.25 4.26 8.23
C HIS A 51 -15.08 3.35 7.85
N ARG A 52 -14.43 2.71 8.84
CA ARG A 52 -13.31 1.79 8.57
C ARG A 52 -13.85 0.58 7.79
N PHE A 53 -13.14 0.18 6.75
CA PHE A 53 -13.49 -0.98 5.93
C PHE A 53 -12.41 -2.04 6.06
N GLY A 54 -12.79 -3.20 6.60
CA GLY A 54 -11.87 -4.29 6.91
C GLY A 54 -10.85 -3.96 8.00
N ASP A 55 -9.96 -4.92 8.24
CA ASP A 55 -8.82 -4.77 9.13
C ASP A 55 -7.70 -3.94 8.50
N ASP A 56 -6.79 -3.46 9.35
CA ASP A 56 -5.60 -2.75 8.90
C ASP A 56 -4.66 -3.67 8.14
N LEU A 57 -4.12 -3.18 7.04
CA LEU A 57 -3.09 -3.88 6.30
C LEU A 57 -1.76 -3.56 6.97
N LEU A 58 -1.23 -4.52 7.73
CA LEU A 58 -0.05 -4.33 8.59
C LEU A 58 1.24 -4.68 7.87
N GLY A 59 2.25 -3.82 8.01
CA GLY A 59 3.65 -4.17 7.73
C GLY A 59 4.13 -5.28 8.64
N ASP A 60 5.14 -6.03 8.22
CA ASP A 60 5.51 -7.31 8.79
C ASP A 60 6.90 -7.32 9.46
N GLY A 61 7.73 -6.30 9.25
CA GLY A 61 9.05 -6.19 9.87
C GLY A 61 9.39 -4.78 10.37
N VAL A 62 10.37 -4.73 11.28
CA VAL A 62 10.91 -3.48 11.83
C VAL A 62 11.45 -2.60 10.71
N ASP A 63 11.04 -1.34 10.74
CA ASP A 63 11.41 -0.27 9.83
C ASP A 63 10.97 -0.47 8.37
N ASP A 64 10.09 -1.43 8.06
CA ASP A 64 9.66 -1.68 6.66
C ASP A 64 8.98 -0.47 6.00
N LYS A 65 8.44 0.46 6.80
CA LYS A 65 7.68 1.64 6.35
C LYS A 65 6.50 1.25 5.45
N PHE A 66 5.81 0.15 5.75
CA PHE A 66 4.63 -0.23 4.99
C PHE A 66 3.54 0.86 5.06
N GLY A 67 2.90 1.15 3.93
CA GLY A 67 2.00 2.31 3.83
C GLY A 67 2.74 3.61 3.52
N TYR A 68 4.00 3.56 3.09
CA TYR A 68 4.72 4.76 2.64
C TYR A 68 4.03 5.40 1.43
N TYR A 69 3.57 4.57 0.50
CA TYR A 69 2.76 4.97 -0.64
C TYR A 69 1.60 4.02 -0.79
N VAL A 70 0.41 4.54 -1.09
CA VAL A 70 -0.80 3.75 -1.34
C VAL A 70 -1.46 4.20 -2.65
N THR A 71 -1.97 3.25 -3.42
CA THR A 71 -2.80 3.54 -4.60
C THR A 71 -3.87 2.48 -4.75
N MET A 72 -5.03 2.87 -5.29
CA MET A 72 -6.17 2.00 -5.53
C MET A 72 -6.56 2.04 -7.00
N THR A 73 -7.12 0.94 -7.51
CA THR A 73 -7.81 0.95 -8.80
C THR A 73 -9.06 1.82 -8.75
N PRO A 74 -9.48 2.45 -9.86
CA PRO A 74 -10.65 3.34 -9.89
C PRO A 74 -11.96 2.69 -9.44
N ASN A 75 -12.13 1.38 -9.64
CA ASN A 75 -13.29 0.60 -9.17
C ASN A 75 -13.12 0.09 -7.72
N ALA A 76 -12.06 0.50 -7.02
CA ALA A 76 -11.78 0.19 -5.62
C ALA A 76 -11.67 -1.31 -5.27
N ASP A 77 -11.33 -2.15 -6.26
CA ASP A 77 -11.21 -3.61 -6.13
C ASP A 77 -9.76 -4.08 -5.89
N ARG A 78 -8.76 -3.20 -6.00
CA ARG A 78 -7.35 -3.53 -5.81
C ARG A 78 -6.58 -2.38 -5.19
N ILE A 79 -5.64 -2.73 -4.30
CA ILE A 79 -4.79 -1.79 -3.56
C ILE A 79 -3.34 -2.21 -3.69
N LEU A 80 -2.47 -1.26 -3.97
CA LEU A 80 -1.03 -1.43 -3.94
C LEU A 80 -0.45 -0.57 -2.83
N ILE A 81 0.47 -1.17 -2.07
CA ILE A 81 1.06 -0.52 -0.89
C ILE A 81 2.57 -0.72 -0.89
N GLY A 82 3.30 0.39 -0.85
CA GLY A 82 4.76 0.42 -0.78
C GLY A 82 5.31 0.27 0.64
N ALA A 83 6.40 -0.49 0.76
CA ALA A 83 7.29 -0.64 1.91
C ALA A 83 8.75 -0.46 1.43
N PRO A 84 9.21 0.80 1.21
CA PRO A 84 10.51 1.08 0.63
C PRO A 84 11.70 0.50 1.39
N ASN A 85 11.56 0.33 2.70
CA ASN A 85 12.62 -0.15 3.57
C ASN A 85 12.56 -1.66 3.81
N LYS A 86 11.62 -2.38 3.16
CA LYS A 86 11.48 -3.83 3.32
C LYS A 86 12.82 -4.54 3.15
N LYS A 87 13.11 -5.42 4.11
CA LYS A 87 14.29 -6.30 4.09
C LYS A 87 13.91 -7.73 3.70
N LEU A 88 14.76 -8.36 2.89
CA LEU A 88 14.82 -9.81 2.71
C LEU A 88 16.21 -10.26 3.17
N ASP A 89 16.28 -11.23 4.08
CA ASP A 89 17.55 -11.72 4.67
C ASP A 89 18.46 -10.59 5.19
N ASN A 90 17.87 -9.61 5.89
CA ASN A 90 18.51 -8.38 6.40
C ASN A 90 19.03 -7.40 5.33
N VAL A 91 18.67 -7.58 4.05
CA VAL A 91 19.07 -6.69 2.97
C VAL A 91 17.89 -5.84 2.51
N HIS A 92 18.04 -4.51 2.51
CA HIS A 92 17.00 -3.59 2.03
C HIS A 92 16.79 -3.77 0.53
N VAL A 93 15.62 -4.28 0.15
CA VAL A 93 15.21 -4.48 -1.25
C VAL A 93 14.00 -3.65 -1.62
N GLY A 94 13.23 -3.19 -0.62
CA GLY A 94 11.93 -2.57 -0.84
C GLY A 94 10.88 -3.56 -1.33
N GLN A 95 9.61 -3.17 -1.22
CA GLN A 95 8.48 -4.03 -1.59
C GLN A 95 7.27 -3.21 -1.98
N VAL A 96 6.45 -3.80 -2.85
CA VAL A 96 5.05 -3.42 -3.02
C VAL A 96 4.19 -4.66 -2.83
N ARG A 97 3.19 -4.59 -1.94
CA ARG A 97 2.18 -5.65 -1.78
C ARG A 97 0.90 -5.25 -2.49
N VAL A 98 0.26 -6.24 -3.11
CA VAL A 98 -0.98 -6.12 -3.87
C VAL A 98 -2.07 -6.86 -3.10
N PHE A 99 -3.21 -6.20 -2.92
CA PHE A 99 -4.39 -6.78 -2.29
C PHE A 99 -5.60 -6.63 -3.21
N ASP A 100 -6.35 -7.71 -3.40
CA ASP A 100 -7.71 -7.65 -3.92
C ASP A 100 -8.66 -7.29 -2.78
N VAL A 101 -9.63 -6.43 -3.07
CA VAL A 101 -10.63 -5.94 -2.13
C VAL A 101 -11.95 -6.60 -2.43
N ASN A 102 -12.39 -7.45 -1.52
CA ASN A 102 -13.66 -8.18 -1.60
C ASN A 102 -14.67 -7.60 -0.60
N SER A 103 -15.93 -8.05 -0.63
CA SER A 103 -16.94 -7.63 0.35
C SER A 103 -16.52 -7.87 1.80
N ASP A 104 -15.73 -8.93 2.02
CA ASP A 104 -15.37 -9.41 3.36
C ASP A 104 -13.98 -8.92 3.80
N GLY A 105 -13.37 -7.99 3.07
CA GLY A 105 -12.07 -7.40 3.39
C GLY A 105 -11.01 -7.63 2.30
N PHE A 106 -9.78 -7.90 2.72
CA PHE A 106 -8.62 -7.91 1.84
C PHE A 106 -8.05 -9.31 1.65
N LYS A 107 -7.68 -9.64 0.40
CA LYS A 107 -6.96 -10.87 0.06
C LYS A 107 -5.63 -10.49 -0.59
N SER A 108 -4.53 -11.08 -0.12
CA SER A 108 -3.24 -10.91 -0.80
C SER A 108 -3.32 -11.45 -2.23
N ALA A 109 -2.94 -10.61 -3.19
CA ALA A 109 -2.94 -10.90 -4.63
C ALA A 109 -1.51 -11.02 -5.20
N GLY A 110 -0.51 -10.69 -4.40
CA GLY A 110 0.90 -10.85 -4.76
C GLY A 110 1.79 -9.79 -4.11
N GLU A 111 3.09 -9.96 -4.33
CA GLU A 111 4.12 -9.04 -3.88
C GLU A 111 5.20 -8.89 -4.93
N MET A 112 5.83 -7.71 -4.92
CA MET A 112 6.92 -7.35 -5.81
C MET A 112 8.05 -6.83 -4.94
N HIS A 113 9.28 -7.22 -5.25
CA HIS A 113 10.49 -6.76 -4.57
C HIS A 113 11.41 -6.04 -5.55
N GLY A 114 12.15 -5.08 -5.03
CA GLY A 114 13.28 -4.50 -5.73
C GLY A 114 14.53 -5.37 -5.59
N LEU A 115 15.64 -4.81 -6.07
CA LEU A 115 16.98 -5.30 -5.82
C LEU A 115 17.58 -4.55 -4.62
N VAL A 116 18.75 -5.03 -4.19
CA VAL A 116 19.50 -4.50 -3.06
C VAL A 116 19.70 -2.98 -3.20
N THR A 117 19.29 -2.23 -2.18
CA THR A 117 19.39 -0.76 -2.01
C THR A 117 18.54 0.11 -2.94
N GLU A 118 17.61 -0.47 -3.70
CA GLU A 118 16.85 0.25 -4.71
C GLU A 118 15.82 1.24 -4.19
N ASN A 119 15.41 1.10 -2.94
CA ASN A 119 14.31 1.90 -2.38
C ASN A 119 13.03 1.72 -3.22
N PHE A 120 12.74 0.45 -3.56
CA PHE A 120 11.64 0.03 -4.41
C PHE A 120 10.31 0.16 -3.66
N GLY A 121 9.29 0.72 -4.30
CA GLY A 121 7.99 0.97 -3.66
C GLY A 121 7.89 2.34 -2.98
N THR A 122 8.83 3.25 -3.23
CA THR A 122 8.73 4.66 -2.81
C THR A 122 7.61 5.42 -3.50
N SER A 123 7.26 5.01 -4.72
CA SER A 123 6.10 5.50 -5.47
C SER A 123 5.48 4.34 -6.24
N VAL A 124 4.15 4.35 -6.32
CA VAL A 124 3.39 3.26 -6.97
C VAL A 124 2.21 3.85 -7.73
N SER A 125 1.96 3.36 -8.94
CA SER A 125 0.75 3.67 -9.71
C SER A 125 0.19 2.38 -10.32
N ILE A 126 -1.12 2.33 -10.55
CA ILE A 126 -1.80 1.21 -11.16
C ILE A 126 -2.64 1.68 -12.34
N SER A 127 -2.65 0.90 -13.43
CA SER A 127 -3.50 1.18 -14.59
C SER A 127 -4.97 1.07 -14.22
N TYR A 128 -5.82 1.77 -14.97
CA TYR A 128 -7.27 1.80 -14.75
C TYR A 128 -7.90 0.41 -14.61
N ASN A 129 -7.47 -0.54 -15.44
CA ASN A 129 -7.96 -1.92 -15.46
C ASN A 129 -7.28 -2.85 -14.42
N GLY A 130 -6.43 -2.32 -13.54
CA GLY A 130 -5.73 -3.10 -12.52
C GLY A 130 -4.65 -4.06 -13.03
N MET A 131 -4.37 -4.07 -14.33
CA MET A 131 -3.46 -5.04 -14.95
C MET A 131 -1.98 -4.68 -14.82
N PHE A 132 -1.64 -3.39 -14.83
CA PHE A 132 -0.25 -2.93 -14.80
C PHE A 132 0.04 -2.13 -13.54
N ALA A 133 1.04 -2.56 -12.79
CA ALA A 133 1.62 -1.82 -11.68
C ALA A 133 2.91 -1.14 -12.14
N PHE A 134 3.08 0.14 -11.84
CA PHE A 134 4.27 0.94 -12.09
C PHE A 134 4.90 1.28 -10.74
N VAL A 135 6.15 0.86 -10.53
CA VAL A 135 6.81 1.00 -9.23
C VAL A 135 8.15 1.71 -9.38
N GLY A 136 8.31 2.81 -8.64
CA GLY A 136 9.57 3.54 -8.57
C GLY A 136 10.59 2.90 -7.63
N ALA A 137 11.85 2.95 -8.04
CA ALA A 137 13.04 2.63 -7.24
C ALA A 137 13.96 3.86 -7.25
N SER A 138 13.69 4.80 -6.35
CA SER A 138 14.24 6.15 -6.43
C SER A 138 15.76 6.22 -6.26
N ASN A 139 16.39 5.23 -5.61
CA ASN A 139 17.84 5.23 -5.46
C ASN A 139 18.57 4.76 -6.72
N HIS A 140 17.86 4.14 -7.66
CA HIS A 140 18.45 3.54 -8.88
C HIS A 140 17.89 4.16 -10.16
N ASN A 141 17.20 5.30 -10.07
CA ASN A 141 16.70 6.09 -11.22
C ASN A 141 15.84 5.27 -12.20
N LEU A 142 15.04 4.33 -11.70
CA LEU A 142 14.24 3.45 -12.55
C LEU A 142 12.79 3.30 -12.09
N VAL A 143 11.94 2.95 -13.04
CA VAL A 143 10.56 2.49 -12.84
C VAL A 143 10.45 1.07 -13.40
N ARG A 144 9.86 0.15 -12.65
CA ARG A 144 9.50 -1.18 -13.15
C ARG A 144 8.01 -1.27 -13.41
N VAL A 145 7.65 -2.02 -14.45
CA VAL A 145 6.26 -2.33 -14.79
C VAL A 145 6.03 -3.82 -14.57
N TYR A 146 4.97 -4.15 -13.84
CA TYR A 146 4.56 -5.52 -13.60
C TYR A 146 3.16 -5.74 -14.15
N ALA A 147 2.95 -6.89 -14.79
CA ALA A 147 1.65 -7.28 -15.31
C ALA A 147 1.03 -8.37 -14.41
N GLY A 148 -0.23 -8.19 -14.03
CA GLY A 148 -1.02 -9.25 -13.40
C GLY A 148 -1.24 -10.42 -14.37
N LYS A 149 -1.26 -11.64 -13.86
CA LYS A 149 -1.72 -12.81 -14.64
C LYS A 149 -3.25 -12.78 -14.65
N ASN A 150 -3.85 -12.96 -15.84
CA ASN A 150 -5.29 -13.15 -16.01
C ASN A 150 -5.77 -14.41 -15.28
#